data_AF-A0A7W1QJJ8-F1
#
_entry.id   AF-A0A7W1QJJ8-F1
#
_cell.length_a   1.000
_cell.length_b   1.000
_cell.length_c   1.000
_cell.angle_alpha   90.00
_cell.angle_beta   90.00
_cell.angle_gamma   90.00
#
_symmetry.space_group_name_H-M   'P 1'
#
loop_
_entity.id
_entity.type
_entity.pdbx_description
1 polymer ?
#
loop_
_entity_poly.entity_id
_entity_poly.type
_entity_poly.pdbx_seq_one_letter_code
_entity_poly.pdbx_strand_id
1 'polypeptide(L)'
;PAAEDASVGIDNGSVCTSKRALKKRVAQMLEQFEEVLVQEYIPGREFNVGFVGKRMLPIAEIRFDTLPDGTWPIVSYAAKWIEGSPEDEGTVPICPAELDPDLASRLGRIARTAWEHLSDGEGYGRVDIRLSADGQPYVLEVNPTPDLSSNAGLARMGRAFGWGYDDLVMHIVDEALMRSQSHRAAVALVSGVSAA
;
A
#
# COMPACT_ATOMS: atom_id res chain seq x y z
N PRO A 1 -7.47 -9.78 -9.84
CA PRO A 1 -8.18 -10.76 -8.99
C PRO A 1 -8.75 -10.04 -7.76
N ALA A 2 -9.90 -10.44 -7.23
CA ALA A 2 -10.52 -9.72 -6.10
C ALA A 2 -9.89 -10.00 -4.73
N ALA A 3 -9.22 -11.14 -4.57
CA ALA A 3 -8.70 -11.62 -3.29
C ALA A 3 -7.20 -12.00 -3.35
N GLU A 4 -6.43 -11.29 -4.17
CA GLU A 4 -4.97 -11.49 -4.30
C GLU A 4 -4.21 -10.25 -3.85
N ASP A 5 -2.94 -10.43 -3.47
CA ASP A 5 -1.97 -9.37 -3.16
C ASP A 5 -0.76 -9.49 -4.10
N ALA A 6 0.31 -8.74 -3.87
CA ALA A 6 1.59 -8.85 -4.56
C ALA A 6 1.50 -8.62 -6.07
N SER A 7 0.44 -7.94 -6.54
CA SER A 7 0.17 -7.75 -7.96
C SER A 7 -0.01 -9.06 -8.74
N VAL A 8 -0.36 -10.16 -8.07
CA VAL A 8 -0.66 -11.44 -8.73
C VAL A 8 -1.82 -11.25 -9.71
N GLY A 9 -1.62 -11.66 -10.95
CA GLY A 9 -2.59 -11.47 -12.04
C GLY A 9 -2.67 -10.04 -12.59
N ILE A 10 -1.77 -9.14 -12.18
CA ILE A 10 -1.67 -7.77 -12.69
C ILE A 10 -0.43 -7.62 -13.59
N ASP A 11 -0.67 -7.35 -14.87
CA ASP A 11 0.35 -7.09 -15.89
C ASP A 11 -0.08 -5.92 -16.79
N ASN A 12 0.73 -5.56 -17.78
CA ASN A 12 0.41 -4.48 -18.73
C ASN A 12 -0.91 -4.69 -19.50
N GLY A 13 -1.36 -5.93 -19.67
CA GLY A 13 -2.66 -6.29 -20.25
C GLY A 13 -3.84 -6.05 -19.33
N SER A 14 -3.63 -5.72 -18.05
CA SER A 14 -4.70 -5.36 -17.11
C SER A 14 -5.33 -4.01 -17.43
N VAL A 15 -4.60 -3.08 -18.08
CA VAL A 15 -5.18 -1.80 -18.52
C VAL A 15 -5.78 -1.96 -19.92
N CYS A 16 -7.11 -1.95 -19.98
CA CYS A 16 -7.87 -2.19 -21.20
C CYS A 16 -8.48 -0.91 -21.77
N THR A 17 -8.05 -0.49 -22.97
CA THR A 17 -8.54 0.73 -23.65
C THR A 17 -9.77 0.52 -24.54
N SER A 18 -10.37 -0.68 -24.53
CA SER A 18 -11.60 -0.96 -25.28
C SER A 18 -12.45 -2.03 -24.61
N LYS A 19 -13.76 -2.00 -24.87
CA LYS A 19 -14.70 -3.04 -24.40
C LYS A 19 -14.31 -4.45 -24.86
N ARG A 20 -13.75 -4.57 -26.07
CA ARG A 20 -13.29 -5.85 -26.61
C ARG A 20 -12.07 -6.38 -25.83
N ALA A 21 -11.09 -5.52 -25.56
CA ALA A 21 -9.92 -5.86 -24.76
C ALA A 21 -10.33 -6.27 -23.34
N LEU A 22 -11.21 -5.48 -22.71
CA LEU A 22 -11.72 -5.76 -21.36
C LEU A 22 -12.40 -7.13 -21.28
N LYS A 23 -13.33 -7.43 -22.20
CA LYS A 23 -14.01 -8.74 -22.22
C LYS A 23 -13.02 -9.90 -22.37
N LYS A 24 -12.02 -9.75 -23.23
CA LYS A 24 -10.97 -10.76 -23.42
C LYS A 24 -10.17 -10.95 -22.13
N ARG A 25 -9.71 -9.87 -21.50
CA ARG A 25 -8.90 -9.93 -20.27
C ARG A 25 -9.69 -10.54 -19.12
N VAL A 26 -10.94 -10.13 -18.91
CA VAL A 26 -11.81 -10.71 -17.87
C VAL A 26 -11.99 -12.21 -18.07
N ALA A 27 -12.27 -12.67 -19.29
CA ALA A 27 -12.39 -14.11 -19.57
C ALA A 27 -11.12 -14.87 -19.23
N GLN A 28 -9.94 -14.37 -19.62
CA GLN A 28 -8.64 -14.98 -19.30
C GLN A 28 -8.38 -15.02 -17.79
N MET A 29 -8.74 -13.97 -17.06
CA MET A 29 -8.55 -13.92 -15.61
C MET A 29 -9.47 -14.90 -14.89
N LEU A 30 -10.71 -15.07 -15.36
CA LEU A 30 -11.68 -16.02 -14.78
C LEU A 30 -11.32 -17.49 -15.03
N GLU A 31 -10.36 -17.79 -15.91
CA GLU A 31 -9.78 -19.13 -16.04
C GLU A 31 -8.88 -19.50 -14.85
N GLN A 32 -8.36 -18.51 -14.13
CA GLN A 32 -7.36 -18.68 -13.06
C GLN A 32 -7.86 -18.22 -11.68
N PHE A 33 -8.79 -17.26 -11.65
CA PHE A 33 -9.27 -16.62 -10.43
C PHE A 33 -10.79 -16.68 -10.34
N GLU A 34 -11.32 -16.91 -9.14
CA GLU A 34 -12.76 -17.05 -8.90
C GLU A 34 -13.51 -15.73 -9.14
N GLU A 35 -12.93 -14.61 -8.70
CA GLU A 35 -13.54 -13.28 -8.82
C GLU A 35 -12.53 -12.26 -9.36
N VAL A 36 -13.03 -11.40 -10.25
CA VAL A 36 -12.25 -10.34 -10.90
C VAL A 36 -12.96 -9.01 -10.74
N LEU A 37 -12.28 -8.07 -10.08
CA LEU A 37 -12.71 -6.68 -10.00
C LEU A 37 -12.28 -5.91 -11.26
N VAL A 38 -13.19 -5.12 -11.82
CA VAL A 38 -12.89 -4.18 -12.91
C VAL A 38 -13.04 -2.77 -12.38
N GLN A 39 -11.97 -1.98 -12.47
CA GLN A 39 -11.93 -0.60 -12.01
C GLN A 39 -11.56 0.34 -13.14
N GLU A 40 -11.98 1.59 -13.02
CA GLU A 40 -11.47 2.65 -13.87
C GLU A 40 -9.98 2.85 -13.60
N TYR A 41 -9.19 2.96 -14.69
CA TYR A 41 -7.78 3.28 -14.56
C TYR A 41 -7.62 4.77 -14.22
N ILE A 42 -6.97 5.06 -13.10
CA ILE A 42 -6.72 6.44 -12.64
C ILE A 42 -5.28 6.85 -13.05
N PRO A 43 -5.11 7.62 -14.14
CA PRO A 43 -3.79 8.10 -14.53
C PRO A 43 -3.28 9.16 -13.55
N GLY A 44 -1.96 9.20 -13.33
CA GLY A 44 -1.33 10.20 -12.47
C GLY A 44 -0.32 9.59 -11.51
N ARG A 45 -0.05 10.29 -10.41
CA ARG A 45 0.99 9.92 -9.44
C ARG A 45 0.49 8.83 -8.49
N GLU A 46 1.40 7.99 -8.00
CA GLU A 46 1.10 6.96 -7.01
C GLU A 46 1.88 7.20 -5.72
N PHE A 47 1.19 7.13 -4.59
CA PHE A 47 1.78 7.34 -3.27
C PHE A 47 1.46 6.18 -2.35
N ASN A 48 2.39 5.90 -1.45
CA ASN A 48 2.19 4.96 -0.36
C ASN A 48 2.38 5.67 0.97
N VAL A 49 1.50 5.40 1.92
CA VAL A 49 1.57 5.96 3.27
C VAL A 49 1.63 4.81 4.28
N GLY A 50 2.78 4.67 4.96
CA GLY A 50 3.00 3.62 5.95
C GLY A 50 2.52 4.00 7.34
N PHE A 51 2.12 2.99 8.12
CA PHE A 51 1.69 3.14 9.50
C PHE A 51 2.32 2.07 10.41
N VAL A 52 2.59 2.47 11.66
CA VAL A 52 2.82 1.59 12.81
C VAL A 52 1.90 2.07 13.93
N GLY A 53 0.84 1.31 14.18
CA GLY A 53 -0.33 1.72 14.95
C GLY A 53 -0.90 3.01 14.37
N LYS A 54 -1.05 4.02 15.24
CA LYS A 54 -1.53 5.36 14.84
C LYS A 54 -0.44 6.28 14.29
N ARG A 55 0.82 5.85 14.32
CA ARG A 55 1.95 6.63 13.82
C ARG A 55 2.03 6.49 12.31
N MET A 56 1.93 7.63 11.62
CA MET A 56 2.12 7.72 10.18
C MET A 56 3.60 7.94 9.88
N LEU A 57 4.13 7.17 8.93
CA LEU A 57 5.48 7.31 8.40
C LEU A 57 5.52 8.31 7.24
N PRO A 58 6.70 8.76 6.78
CA PRO A 58 6.82 9.68 5.65
C PRO A 58 6.21 9.07 4.40
N ILE A 59 5.48 9.90 3.64
CA ILE A 59 4.84 9.48 2.40
C ILE A 59 5.94 9.09 1.39
N ALA A 60 5.77 7.96 0.71
CA ALA A 60 6.59 7.57 -0.43
C ALA A 60 5.81 7.80 -1.73
N GLU A 61 6.53 8.05 -2.82
CA GLU A 61 5.97 8.13 -4.18
C GLU A 61 6.58 7.02 -5.03
N ILE A 62 5.75 6.34 -5.82
CA ILE A 62 6.23 5.45 -6.87
C ILE A 62 6.27 6.25 -8.17
N ARG A 63 7.48 6.39 -8.71
CA ARG A 63 7.76 7.09 -9.96
C ARG A 63 7.83 6.09 -11.09
N PHE A 64 7.26 6.46 -12.23
CA PHE A 64 7.21 5.67 -13.45
C PHE A 64 7.93 6.35 -14.62
N ASP A 65 8.76 7.36 -14.30
CA ASP A 65 9.39 8.27 -15.26
C ASP A 65 10.31 7.55 -16.27
N THR A 66 10.79 6.36 -15.91
CA THR A 66 11.74 5.55 -16.69
C THR A 66 11.12 4.28 -17.26
N LEU A 67 9.79 4.10 -17.17
CA LEU A 67 9.13 2.96 -17.83
C LEU A 67 9.29 3.06 -19.35
N PRO A 68 9.41 1.92 -20.06
CA PRO A 68 9.44 1.91 -21.52
C PRO A 68 8.15 2.46 -22.14
N ASP A 69 8.27 3.08 -23.31
CA ASP A 69 7.13 3.52 -24.10
C ASP A 69 6.11 2.40 -24.32
N GLY A 70 4.83 2.70 -24.12
CA GLY A 70 3.74 1.74 -24.26
C GLY A 70 3.49 0.87 -23.01
N THR A 71 4.28 1.05 -21.96
CA THR A 71 4.05 0.44 -20.64
C THR A 71 3.09 1.31 -19.84
N TRP A 72 2.08 0.69 -19.23
CA TRP A 72 1.17 1.40 -18.34
C TRP A 72 1.84 1.66 -16.99
N PRO A 73 1.73 2.88 -16.42
CA PRO A 73 2.29 3.18 -15.11
C PRO A 73 1.45 2.55 -14.02
N ILE A 74 1.74 1.27 -13.73
CA ILE A 74 1.18 0.42 -12.68
C ILE A 74 2.30 -0.41 -12.05
N VAL A 75 2.21 -0.72 -10.76
CA VAL A 75 3.14 -1.64 -10.11
C VAL A 75 2.71 -3.08 -10.44
N SER A 76 3.12 -3.57 -11.60
CA SER A 76 2.79 -4.90 -12.11
C SER A 76 3.50 -6.02 -11.32
N TYR A 77 3.16 -7.27 -11.59
CA TYR A 77 3.92 -8.41 -11.05
C TYR A 77 5.40 -8.35 -11.45
N ALA A 78 5.70 -8.01 -12.71
CA ALA A 78 7.07 -7.88 -13.20
C ALA A 78 7.86 -6.82 -12.42
N ALA A 79 7.22 -5.69 -12.11
CA ALA A 79 7.81 -4.61 -11.31
C ALA A 79 8.21 -5.03 -9.88
N LYS A 80 7.62 -6.11 -9.33
CA LYS A 80 7.88 -6.57 -7.97
C LYS A 80 8.77 -7.81 -7.89
N TRP A 81 8.64 -8.71 -8.87
CA TRP A 81 9.12 -10.09 -8.73
C TRP A 81 10.05 -10.55 -9.85
N ILE A 82 10.24 -9.73 -10.88
CA ILE A 82 11.15 -10.02 -11.98
C ILE A 82 12.26 -8.99 -11.96
N GLU A 83 13.28 -9.28 -11.16
CA GLU A 83 14.48 -8.44 -11.02
C GLU A 83 15.14 -8.18 -12.37
N GLY A 84 15.41 -6.91 -12.67
CA GLY A 84 15.99 -6.47 -13.94
C GLY A 84 15.00 -6.47 -15.11
N SER A 85 13.70 -6.65 -14.87
CA SER A 85 12.70 -6.37 -15.90
C SER A 85 12.59 -4.86 -16.15
N PRO A 86 12.15 -4.43 -17.35
CA PRO A 86 11.93 -3.01 -17.61
C PRO A 86 10.93 -2.37 -16.64
N GLU A 87 9.93 -3.13 -16.18
CA GLU A 87 8.99 -2.67 -15.16
C GLU A 87 9.61 -2.53 -13.76
N ASP A 88 10.55 -3.41 -13.38
CA ASP A 88 11.30 -3.31 -12.11
C ASP A 88 12.20 -2.07 -12.13
N GLU A 89 13.03 -1.92 -13.16
CA GLU A 89 13.93 -0.77 -13.32
C GLU A 89 13.16 0.56 -13.50
N GLY A 90 11.98 0.50 -14.10
CA GLY A 90 11.13 1.66 -14.37
C GLY A 90 10.17 2.06 -13.25
N THR A 91 10.07 1.26 -12.18
CA THR A 91 9.20 1.52 -11.03
C THR A 91 10.03 1.93 -9.81
N VAL A 92 10.21 3.25 -9.65
CA VAL A 92 11.21 3.79 -8.71
C VAL A 92 10.54 4.35 -7.45
N PRO A 93 10.73 3.74 -6.26
CA PRO A 93 10.20 4.26 -5.01
C PRO A 93 11.07 5.39 -4.43
N ILE A 94 10.49 6.56 -4.23
CA ILE A 94 11.12 7.74 -3.61
C ILE A 94 10.50 7.99 -2.23
N CYS A 95 11.33 8.12 -1.20
CA CYS A 95 10.86 8.42 0.16
C CYS A 95 11.92 9.25 0.93
N PRO A 96 11.54 10.41 1.52
CA PRO A 96 10.21 11.01 1.48
C PRO A 96 9.84 11.52 0.07
N ALA A 97 8.56 11.50 -0.26
CA ALA A 97 8.03 12.05 -1.50
C ALA A 97 8.20 13.58 -1.52
N GLU A 98 8.51 14.14 -2.70
CA GLU A 98 8.57 15.58 -2.92
C GLU A 98 7.15 16.13 -3.13
N LEU A 99 6.61 16.74 -2.08
CA LEU A 99 5.24 17.23 -2.00
C LEU A 99 5.20 18.62 -1.41
N ASP A 100 4.30 19.46 -1.92
CA ASP A 100 3.91 20.66 -1.21
C ASP A 100 3.17 20.29 0.10
N PRO A 101 3.23 21.16 1.13
CA PRO A 101 2.65 20.85 2.44
C PRO A 101 1.14 20.56 2.42
N ASP A 102 0.38 21.21 1.54
CA ASP A 102 -1.08 21.07 1.48
C ASP A 102 -1.47 19.71 0.91
N LEU A 103 -0.80 19.28 -0.16
CA LEU A 103 -0.98 17.95 -0.72
C LEU A 103 -0.54 16.86 0.24
N ALA A 104 0.62 17.01 0.91
CA ALA A 104 1.08 16.05 1.92
C ALA A 104 0.07 15.90 3.07
N SER A 105 -0.48 17.02 3.56
CA SER A 105 -1.52 17.04 4.59
C SER A 105 -2.81 16.35 4.12
N ARG A 106 -3.23 16.59 2.87
CA ARG A 106 -4.43 15.97 2.28
C ARG A 106 -4.26 14.45 2.14
N LEU A 107 -3.15 13.99 1.57
CA LEU A 107 -2.86 12.55 1.39
C LEU A 107 -2.76 11.86 2.74
N GLY A 108 -2.03 12.44 3.70
CA GLY A 108 -1.88 11.88 5.05
C GLY A 108 -3.21 11.76 5.79
N ARG A 109 -4.12 12.73 5.64
CA ARG A 109 -5.47 12.66 6.23
C ARG A 109 -6.29 11.52 5.64
N ILE A 110 -6.31 11.40 4.31
CA ILE A 110 -7.05 10.33 3.61
C ILE A 110 -6.52 8.96 4.00
N ALA A 111 -5.19 8.79 3.98
CA ALA A 111 -4.54 7.55 4.38
C ALA A 111 -4.87 7.17 5.83
N ARG A 112 -4.78 8.14 6.75
CA ARG A 112 -5.13 7.93 8.16
C ARG A 112 -6.57 7.50 8.33
N THR A 113 -7.51 8.18 7.66
CA THR A 113 -8.93 7.81 7.71
C THR A 113 -9.15 6.40 7.20
N ALA A 114 -8.54 6.01 6.07
CA ALA A 114 -8.67 4.66 5.53
C ALA A 114 -8.09 3.60 6.50
N TRP A 115 -6.91 3.87 7.06
CA TRP A 115 -6.25 3.00 8.03
C TRP A 115 -7.09 2.83 9.30
N GLU A 116 -7.50 3.93 9.93
CA GLU A 116 -8.28 3.91 11.17
C GLU A 116 -9.64 3.20 10.99
N HIS A 117 -10.27 3.28 9.82
CA HIS A 117 -11.56 2.63 9.59
C HIS A 117 -11.49 1.17 9.15
N LEU A 118 -10.38 0.75 8.53
CA LEU A 118 -10.25 -0.62 7.98
C LEU A 118 -9.37 -1.54 8.83
N SER A 119 -8.52 -0.98 9.70
CA SER A 119 -7.65 -1.75 10.60
C SER A 119 -7.71 -1.29 12.06
N ASP A 120 -8.67 -0.41 12.41
CA ASP A 120 -8.78 0.23 13.72
C ASP A 120 -7.54 1.06 14.12
N GLY A 121 -6.64 1.33 13.15
CA GLY A 121 -5.37 1.99 13.39
C GLY A 121 -4.38 1.14 14.19
N GLU A 122 -4.51 -0.18 14.11
CA GLU A 122 -3.72 -1.17 14.86
C GLU A 122 -2.71 -1.92 13.98
N GLY A 123 -1.62 -2.40 14.59
CA GLY A 123 -0.60 -3.19 13.91
C GLY A 123 0.32 -2.33 13.06
N TYR A 124 0.56 -2.75 11.82
CA TYR A 124 1.32 -1.98 10.84
C TYR A 124 0.69 -2.16 9.47
N GLY A 125 0.92 -1.22 8.57
CA GLY A 125 0.28 -1.30 7.27
C GLY A 125 0.71 -0.20 6.33
N ARG A 126 0.13 -0.24 5.14
CA ARG A 126 0.35 0.74 4.08
C ARG A 126 -0.98 1.06 3.41
N VAL A 127 -1.20 2.34 3.13
CA VAL A 127 -2.33 2.78 2.31
C VAL A 127 -1.78 3.32 1.00
N ASP A 128 -2.26 2.76 -0.10
CA ASP A 128 -1.81 3.11 -1.45
C ASP A 128 -2.84 4.03 -2.10
N ILE A 129 -2.36 5.11 -2.71
CA ILE A 129 -3.21 6.20 -3.19
C ILE A 129 -2.75 6.61 -4.59
N ARG A 130 -3.70 6.71 -5.52
CA ARG A 130 -3.51 7.41 -6.80
C ARG A 130 -3.96 8.85 -6.67
N LEU A 131 -3.16 9.77 -7.21
CA LEU A 131 -3.54 11.16 -7.40
C LEU A 131 -3.73 11.40 -8.90
N SER A 132 -4.97 11.64 -9.31
CA SER A 132 -5.31 11.93 -10.69
C SER A 132 -4.71 13.27 -11.16
N ALA A 133 -4.68 13.46 -12.48
CA ALA A 133 -4.13 14.68 -13.10
C ALA A 133 -4.87 15.97 -12.70
N ASP A 134 -6.15 15.89 -12.32
CA ASP A 134 -6.95 16.99 -11.79
C ASP A 134 -6.78 17.19 -10.26
N GLY A 135 -5.88 16.42 -9.63
CA GLY A 135 -5.54 16.54 -8.23
C GLY A 135 -6.52 15.84 -7.27
N GLN A 136 -7.32 14.89 -7.75
CA GLN A 136 -8.20 14.08 -6.91
C GLN A 136 -7.48 12.80 -6.42
N PRO A 137 -7.37 12.58 -5.10
CA PRO A 137 -6.83 11.34 -4.54
C PRO A 137 -7.89 10.23 -4.51
N TYR A 138 -7.44 9.01 -4.79
CA TYR A 138 -8.20 7.75 -4.79
C TYR A 138 -7.40 6.71 -4.01
N VAL A 139 -7.98 6.14 -2.95
CA VAL A 139 -7.38 5.00 -2.25
C VAL A 139 -7.48 3.78 -3.16
N LEU A 140 -6.33 3.17 -3.46
CA LEU A 140 -6.25 1.92 -4.19
C LEU A 140 -6.56 0.75 -3.26
N GLU A 141 -5.80 0.66 -2.18
CA GLU A 141 -5.93 -0.40 -1.19
C GLU A 141 -5.42 0.03 0.18
N VAL A 142 -5.86 -0.71 1.20
CA VAL A 142 -5.23 -0.76 2.51
C VAL A 142 -4.58 -2.13 2.63
N ASN A 143 -3.26 -2.16 2.68
CA ASN A 143 -2.48 -3.38 2.86
C ASN A 143 -2.09 -3.50 4.35
N PRO A 144 -2.71 -4.41 5.13
CA PRO A 144 -2.43 -4.58 6.56
C PRO A 144 -1.21 -5.47 6.83
N THR A 145 -0.59 -6.04 5.80
CA THR A 145 0.60 -6.90 5.93
C THR A 145 1.58 -6.64 4.78
N PRO A 146 2.04 -5.38 4.58
CA PRO A 146 2.97 -5.08 3.50
C PRO A 146 4.30 -5.81 3.73
N ASP A 147 5.04 -6.05 2.65
CA ASP A 147 6.38 -6.62 2.74
C ASP A 147 7.25 -5.86 3.74
N LEU A 148 7.76 -6.61 4.73
CA LEU A 148 8.57 -6.12 5.83
C LEU A 148 10.07 -6.34 5.58
N SER A 149 10.47 -6.84 4.42
CA SER A 149 11.89 -7.00 4.06
C SER A 149 12.65 -5.67 4.22
N SER A 150 13.93 -5.74 4.58
CA SER A 150 14.72 -4.54 4.89
C SER A 150 14.88 -3.57 3.70
N ASN A 151 14.71 -4.05 2.46
CA ASN A 151 14.69 -3.26 1.23
C ASN A 151 13.28 -2.83 0.78
N ALA A 152 12.23 -3.28 1.46
CA ALA A 152 10.83 -3.03 1.09
C ALA A 152 10.34 -1.62 1.43
N GLY A 153 9.12 -1.31 1.00
CA GLY A 153 8.50 0.01 1.11
C GLY A 153 8.41 0.52 2.55
N LEU A 154 7.93 -0.30 3.50
CA LEU A 154 7.75 0.12 4.88
C LEU A 154 9.10 0.40 5.57
N ALA A 155 10.10 -0.46 5.33
CA ALA A 155 11.46 -0.25 5.82
C ALA A 155 12.10 1.03 5.27
N ARG A 156 11.86 1.35 3.98
CA ARG A 156 12.28 2.62 3.37
C ARG A 156 11.66 3.83 4.07
N MET A 157 10.37 3.77 4.37
CA MET A 157 9.69 4.84 5.11
C MET A 157 10.18 4.97 6.56
N GLY A 158 10.43 3.85 7.24
CA GLY A 158 11.03 3.84 8.58
C GLY A 158 12.39 4.56 8.59
N ARG A 159 13.26 4.26 7.62
CA ARG A 159 14.55 4.97 7.47
C ARG A 159 14.38 6.46 7.24
N ALA A 160 13.45 6.86 6.37
CA ALA A 160 13.14 8.27 6.14
C ALA A 160 12.60 8.98 7.39
N PHE A 161 11.95 8.23 8.29
CA PHE A 161 11.49 8.73 9.59
C PHE A 161 12.63 8.83 10.63
N GLY A 162 13.78 8.23 10.38
CA GLY A 162 14.91 8.14 11.32
C GLY A 162 14.97 6.84 12.11
N TRP A 163 14.24 5.80 11.68
CA TRP A 163 14.28 4.47 12.29
C TRP A 163 15.17 3.53 11.48
N GLY A 164 16.12 2.89 12.15
CA GLY A 164 16.78 1.71 11.60
C GLY A 164 15.79 0.59 11.34
N TYR A 165 16.21 -0.44 10.60
CA TYR A 165 15.35 -1.58 10.34
C TYR A 165 14.93 -2.28 11.65
N ASP A 166 15.89 -2.48 12.55
CA ASP A 166 15.63 -3.09 13.86
C ASP A 166 14.68 -2.23 14.70
N ASP A 167 14.83 -0.89 14.66
CA ASP A 167 13.91 0.03 15.34
C ASP A 167 12.49 -0.08 14.80
N LEU A 168 12.32 -0.17 13.47
CA LEU A 168 11.01 -0.37 12.86
C LEU A 168 10.37 -1.67 13.36
N VAL A 169 11.11 -2.78 13.34
CA VAL A 169 10.63 -4.08 13.83
C VAL A 169 10.25 -3.98 15.31
N MET A 170 11.09 -3.35 16.13
CA MET A 170 10.81 -3.16 17.55
C MET A 170 9.56 -2.30 17.78
N HIS A 171 9.36 -1.22 17.02
CA HIS A 171 8.16 -0.41 17.12
C HIS A 171 6.88 -1.16 16.75
N ILE A 172 6.94 -2.09 15.78
CA ILE A 172 5.82 -2.97 15.43
C ILE A 172 5.53 -3.95 16.58
N VAL A 173 6.57 -4.54 17.18
CA VAL A 173 6.43 -5.44 18.32
C VAL A 173 5.84 -4.71 19.53
N ASP A 174 6.34 -3.51 19.83
CA ASP A 174 5.87 -2.67 20.93
C ASP A 174 4.38 -2.31 20.77
N GLU A 175 3.95 -1.97 19.54
CA GLU A 175 2.55 -1.71 19.22
C GLU A 175 1.68 -2.94 19.53
N ALA A 176 2.10 -4.13 19.06
CA ALA A 176 1.37 -5.36 19.30
C ALA A 176 1.28 -5.72 20.79
N LEU A 177 2.35 -5.49 21.55
CA LEU A 177 2.38 -5.70 23.00
C LEU A 177 1.44 -4.74 23.74
N MET A 178 1.49 -3.43 23.41
CA MET A 178 0.61 -2.41 24.00
C MET A 178 -0.87 -2.74 23.75
N ARG A 179 -1.20 -3.19 22.55
CA ARG A 179 -2.55 -3.64 22.20
C ARG A 179 -2.98 -4.86 23.02
N SER A 180 -2.14 -5.88 23.11
CA SER A 180 -2.43 -7.10 23.90
C SER A 180 -2.67 -6.78 25.39
N GLN A 181 -1.88 -5.88 25.97
CA GLN A 181 -2.05 -5.44 27.35
C GLN A 181 -3.36 -4.65 27.53
N SER A 182 -3.64 -3.72 26.61
CA SER A 182 -4.88 -2.93 26.62
C SER A 182 -6.12 -3.81 26.52
N HIS A 183 -6.08 -4.82 25.63
CA HIS A 183 -7.16 -5.80 25.49
C HIS A 183 -7.36 -6.62 26.77
N ARG A 184 -6.27 -7.13 27.36
CA ARG A 184 -6.33 -7.87 28.65
C ARG A 184 -6.91 -7.02 29.78
N ALA A 185 -6.49 -5.76 29.89
CA ALA A 185 -7.02 -4.82 30.87
C ALA A 185 -8.53 -4.58 30.67
N ALA A 186 -8.97 -4.39 29.42
CA ALA A 186 -10.38 -4.23 29.09
C ALA A 186 -11.20 -5.49 29.46
N VAL A 187 -10.70 -6.69 29.14
CA VAL A 187 -11.36 -7.95 29.50
C VAL A 187 -11.45 -8.11 31.03
N ALA A 188 -10.38 -7.81 31.77
CA ALA A 188 -10.36 -7.85 33.23
C ALA A 188 -11.41 -6.91 33.86
N LEU A 189 -11.50 -5.68 33.36
CA LEU A 189 -12.49 -4.70 33.80
C LEU A 189 -13.93 -5.15 33.57
N VAL A 190 -14.22 -5.77 32.41
CA VAL A 190 -15.57 -6.22 32.05
C VAL A 190 -15.95 -7.55 32.73
N SER A 191 -14.99 -8.44 32.96
CA SER A 191 -15.21 -9.75 33.59
C SER A 191 -15.21 -9.73 35.12
N GLY A 192 -14.79 -8.61 35.75
CA GLY A 192 -14.66 -8.51 37.21
C GLY A 192 -13.49 -9.31 37.80
N VAL A 193 -12.61 -9.86 36.94
CA VAL A 193 -11.40 -10.59 37.34
C VAL A 193 -10.22 -9.62 37.24
N SER A 194 -9.51 -9.37 38.34
CA SER A 194 -8.34 -8.50 38.34
C SER A 194 -7.24 -9.07 37.43
N ALA A 195 -6.67 -8.24 36.54
CA ALA A 195 -5.49 -8.60 35.75
C ALA A 195 -4.29 -8.71 36.69
N ALA A 196 -3.86 -9.94 36.98
CA ALA A 196 -2.66 -10.25 37.75
C ALA A 196 -1.40 -10.24 36.86
#